data_AF-A0A956E0S2-F1
#
_entry.id   AF-A0A956E0S2-F1
#
_cell.length_a   1.000
_cell.length_b   1.000
_cell.length_c   1.000
_cell.angle_alpha   90.00
_cell.angle_beta   90.00
_cell.angle_gamma   90.00
#
_symmetry.space_group_name_H-M   'P 1'
#
loop_
_entity.id
_entity.type
_entity.pdbx_description
1 polymer ?
#
loop_
_entity_poly.entity_id
_entity_poly.type
_entity_poly.pdbx_seq_one_letter_code
_entity_poly.pdbx_strand_id
1 'polypeptide(L)' 'TSMATPHVAGALALLLSATDIKDTVAASERAFVLQELLTGSVEELGESGQDHRYGFGRINVLRAIGFAKELGY' A
#
# COMPACT_ATOMS: atom_id res chain seq x y z
N THR A 1 -12.41 14.52 0.29
CA THR A 1 -11.25 13.61 0.16
C THR A 1 -9.92 14.32 -0.10
N SER A 2 -9.83 15.65 -0.20
CA SER A 2 -8.57 16.37 -0.50
C SER A 2 -7.45 16.18 0.53
N MET A 3 -7.77 15.91 1.80
CA MET A 3 -6.78 15.65 2.85
C MET A 3 -6.39 14.17 2.96
N ALA A 4 -7.20 13.22 2.47
CA ALA A 4 -6.88 11.80 2.51
C ALA A 4 -5.86 11.42 1.41
N THR A 5 -6.01 11.98 0.21
CA THR A 5 -5.09 11.75 -0.92
C THR A 5 -3.61 11.99 -0.60
N PRO A 6 -3.20 13.09 0.06
CA PRO A 6 -1.80 13.29 0.43
C PRO A 6 -1.29 12.29 1.48
N HIS A 7 -2.16 11.73 2.34
CA HIS A 7 -1.75 10.65 3.25
C HIS A 7 -1.42 9.37 2.48
N VAL A 8 -2.22 9.02 1.45
CA VAL A 8 -1.92 7.87 0.57
C VAL A 8 -0.62 8.11 -0.19
N ALA A 9 -0.44 9.30 -0.75
CA ALA A 9 0.80 9.65 -1.46
C ALA A 9 2.03 9.59 -0.56
N GLY A 10 1.93 10.08 0.68
CA GLY A 10 2.99 9.97 1.69
C GLY A 10 3.28 8.53 2.08
N ALA A 11 2.26 7.70 2.25
CA ALA A 11 2.44 6.27 2.55
C ALA A 11 3.15 5.53 1.41
N LEU A 12 2.77 5.79 0.15
CA LEU A 12 3.46 5.27 -1.02
C LEU A 12 4.92 5.72 -1.09
N ALA A 13 5.20 6.99 -0.80
CA ALA A 13 6.55 7.52 -0.77
C ALA A 13 7.42 6.83 0.30
N LEU A 14 6.86 6.54 1.48
CA LEU A 14 7.54 5.80 2.54
C LEU A 14 7.82 4.35 2.13
N LEU A 15 6.82 3.65 1.57
CA LEU A 15 6.98 2.28 1.08
C LEU A 15 8.11 2.20 0.06
N LEU A 16 8.10 3.11 -0.92
CA LEU A 16 9.11 3.25 -1.96
C LEU A 16 10.48 3.73 -1.48
N SER A 17 10.59 4.28 -0.27
CA SER A 17 11.85 4.74 0.32
C SER A 17 12.46 3.71 1.27
N ALA A 18 11.64 2.79 1.79
CA ALA A 18 12.05 1.79 2.77
C ALA A 18 12.29 0.40 2.15
N THR A 19 12.12 0.28 0.83
CA THR A 19 12.22 -0.95 0.04
C THR A 19 12.95 -0.66 -1.28
N ASP A 20 13.42 -1.72 -1.92
CA ASP A 20 14.12 -1.75 -3.20
C ASP A 20 13.15 -1.97 -4.37
N ILE A 21 11.83 -1.79 -4.18
CA ILE A 21 10.79 -1.90 -5.22
C ILE A 21 11.12 -1.03 -6.45
N LYS A 22 11.79 0.11 -6.25
CA LYS A 22 12.20 0.99 -7.36
C LYS A 22 13.24 0.36 -8.28
N ASP A 23 14.07 -0.53 -7.74
CA ASP A 23 15.20 -1.11 -8.44
C ASP A 23 14.90 -2.54 -8.89
N THR A 24 14.01 -3.24 -8.18
CA THR A 24 13.63 -4.64 -8.44
C THR A 24 12.42 -4.80 -9.35
N VAL A 25 11.48 -3.84 -9.36
CA VAL A 25 10.24 -3.92 -10.14
C VAL A 25 10.26 -2.97 -11.33
N ALA A 26 9.91 -3.51 -12.51
CA ALA A 26 9.78 -2.75 -13.74
C ALA A 26 8.80 -1.58 -13.58
N ALA A 27 9.11 -0.44 -14.19
CA ALA A 27 8.30 0.77 -14.04
C ALA A 27 6.83 0.57 -14.48
N SER A 28 6.56 -0.30 -15.45
CA SER A 28 5.22 -0.65 -15.92
C SER A 28 4.39 -1.45 -14.92
N GLU A 29 5.04 -2.19 -14.02
CA GLU A 29 4.38 -3.11 -13.06
C GLU A 29 4.32 -2.51 -11.65
N ARG A 30 5.17 -1.53 -11.37
CA ARG A 30 5.33 -0.92 -10.04
C ARG A 30 4.01 -0.41 -9.46
N ALA A 31 3.15 0.20 -10.27
CA ALA A 31 1.87 0.71 -9.81
C ALA A 31 0.98 -0.42 -9.26
N PHE A 32 0.96 -1.57 -9.93
CA PHE A 32 0.19 -2.74 -9.51
C PHE A 32 0.75 -3.34 -8.23
N VAL A 33 2.06 -3.56 -8.16
CA VAL A 33 2.73 -4.11 -6.95
C VAL A 33 2.49 -3.21 -5.73
N LEU A 34 2.64 -1.89 -5.88
CA LEU A 34 2.38 -0.94 -4.80
C LEU A 34 0.92 -0.94 -4.36
N GLN A 35 -0.01 -1.07 -5.31
CA GLN A 35 -1.44 -1.15 -5.01
C GLN A 35 -1.74 -2.43 -4.23
N GLU A 36 -1.25 -3.58 -4.69
CA GLU A 36 -1.46 -4.88 -4.04
C GLU A 36 -0.90 -4.92 -2.62
N LEU A 37 0.33 -4.42 -2.41
CA LEU A 37 0.94 -4.33 -1.09
C LEU A 37 0.14 -3.43 -0.15
N LEU A 38 -0.38 -2.31 -0.64
CA LEU A 38 -1.22 -1.41 0.15
C LEU A 38 -2.57 -2.01 0.47
N THR A 39 -3.26 -2.60 -0.51
CA THR A 39 -4.59 -3.20 -0.30
C THR A 39 -4.52 -4.45 0.55
N GLY A 40 -3.47 -5.27 0.41
CA GLY A 40 -3.28 -6.48 1.22
C GLY A 40 -2.85 -6.20 2.66
N SER A 41 -2.32 -5.01 2.95
CA SER A 41 -1.86 -4.63 4.28
C SER A 41 -2.84 -3.76 5.06
N VAL A 42 -3.99 -3.41 4.47
CA VAL A 42 -5.01 -2.61 5.16
C VAL A 42 -5.47 -3.25 6.46
N GLU A 43 -5.95 -2.40 7.34
CA GLU A 43 -6.79 -2.79 8.46
C GLU A 43 -8.24 -2.66 8.03
N GLU A 44 -8.92 -3.80 7.91
CA GLU A 44 -10.34 -3.83 7.55
C GLU A 44 -11.17 -3.06 8.57
N LEU A 45 -12.11 -2.26 8.07
CA LEU A 45 -13.06 -1.53 8.89
C LEU A 45 -14.46 -1.85 8.39
N GLY A 46 -15.30 -2.39 9.27
CA GLY A 46 -16.67 -2.78 8.92
C GLY A 46 -16.76 -4.24 8.45
N GLU A 47 -17.34 -4.45 7.28
CA GLU A 47 -17.48 -5.78 6.68
C GLU A 47 -16.12 -6.32 6.21
N SER A 48 -15.96 -7.64 6.18
CA SER A 48 -14.75 -8.25 5.62
C SER A 48 -14.67 -7.99 4.13
N GLY A 49 -13.48 -7.61 3.64
CA GLY A 49 -13.27 -7.24 2.25
C GLY A 49 -13.66 -5.80 1.91
N GLN A 50 -13.99 -5.57 0.64
CA GLN A 50 -14.29 -4.22 0.15
C GLN A 50 -15.70 -3.79 0.53
N ASP A 51 -15.79 -2.73 1.32
CA ASP A 51 -17.06 -2.09 1.71
C ASP A 51 -17.25 -0.74 1.00
N HIS A 52 -18.50 -0.28 0.89
CA HIS A 52 -18.85 0.99 0.24
C HIS A 52 -18.53 2.24 1.07
N ARG A 53 -18.29 2.11 2.38
CA ARG A 53 -17.93 3.23 3.28
C ARG A 53 -16.42 3.36 3.46
N TYR A 54 -15.71 2.25 3.61
CA TYR A 54 -14.26 2.24 3.91
C TYR A 54 -13.39 1.70 2.77
N GLY A 55 -13.97 1.25 1.66
CA GLY A 55 -13.22 0.59 0.61
C GLY A 55 -12.60 -0.69 1.15
N PHE A 56 -11.31 -0.89 0.89
CA PHE A 56 -10.56 -2.01 1.47
C PHE A 56 -10.25 -1.83 2.97
N GLY A 57 -10.41 -0.63 3.53
CA GLY A 57 -10.10 -0.32 4.92
C GLY A 57 -9.02 0.75 5.07
N ARG A 58 -8.43 0.82 6.27
CA ARG A 58 -7.42 1.83 6.61
C ARG A 58 -6.02 1.38 6.20
N ILE A 59 -5.30 2.25 5.50
CA ILE A 59 -3.91 1.99 5.11
C ILE A 59 -3.01 1.76 6.34
N ASN A 60 -2.19 0.73 6.29
CA ASN A 60 -1.13 0.45 7.26
C ASN A 60 0.21 0.30 6.54
N VAL A 61 0.94 1.41 6.41
CA VAL A 61 2.21 1.44 5.66
C VAL A 61 3.31 0.60 6.31
N LEU A 62 3.32 0.47 7.64
CA LEU A 62 4.31 -0.34 8.34
C LEU A 62 4.13 -1.82 8.01
N ARG A 63 2.89 -2.31 7.98
CA ARG A 63 2.58 -3.67 7.55
C ARG A 63 2.93 -3.88 6.08
N ALA A 64 2.61 -2.91 5.21
CA ALA A 64 2.97 -2.97 3.79
C ALA A 64 4.49 -3.14 3.57
N ILE A 65 5.31 -2.37 4.31
CA ILE A 65 6.78 -2.47 4.27
C ILE A 65 7.24 -3.84 4.76
N GLY A 66 6.62 -4.38 5.81
CA GLY A 66 6.90 -5.73 6.30
C GLY A 66 6.67 -6.78 5.22
N PHE A 67 5.51 -6.77 4.59
CA PHE A 67 5.18 -7.70 3.50
C PHE A 67 6.12 -7.54 2.30
N ALA A 68 6.46 -6.30 1.93
CA ALA A 68 7.40 -6.05 0.85
C ALA A 68 8.75 -6.72 1.11
N LYS A 69 9.29 -6.55 2.33
CA LYS A 69 10.56 -7.16 2.73
C LYS A 69 10.51 -8.68 2.80
N GLU A 70 9.41 -9.25 3.25
CA GLU A 70 9.20 -10.71 3.26
C GLU A 70 9.16 -11.30 1.85
N LEU A 71 8.67 -10.54 0.88
CA LEU A 71 8.66 -10.90 -0.54
C LEU A 71 10.00 -10.64 -1.25
N GLY A 72 11.00 -10.09 -0.55
CA GLY A 72 12.33 -9.82 -1.09
C GLY A 72 12.44 -8.50 -1.85
N TYR A 73 11.50 -7.58 -1.62
CA TYR A 73 11.60 -6.19 -2.07
C TYR A 73 12.26 -5.29 -1.03
#